data_AF-A0A7J7IVV9-F1
#
_entry.id   AF-A0A7J7IVV9-F1
#
_cell.length_a   1.000
_cell.length_b   1.000
_cell.length_c   1.000
_cell.angle_alpha   90.00
_cell.angle_beta   90.00
_cell.angle_gamma   90.00
#
_symmetry.space_group_name_H-M   'P 1'
#
loop_
_entity.id
_entity.type
_entity.pdbx_description
1 polymer ?
#
loop_
_entity_poly.entity_id
_entity_poly.type
_entity_poly.pdbx_seq_one_letter_code
_entity_poly.pdbx_strand_id
1 'polypeptide(L)'
;MNLKLELIMPVRYDLAVGLEKGFKVTKNTPKPRKSRTRGKLYKRTKFTRDLVRDIVGFAPYERRLMELLKISRDKRALKFAKARVSYLSIIR
;
A
#
# COMPACT_ATOMS: atom_id res chain seq x y z
N MET A 1 -26.63 -2.59 -43.57
CA MET A 1 -25.91 -1.90 -42.47
C MET A 1 -25.90 -2.88 -41.29
N ASN A 2 -24.96 -3.80 -41.12
CA ASN A 2 -23.62 -3.60 -40.54
C ASN A 2 -22.83 -4.89 -40.73
N LEU A 3 -22.28 -5.11 -41.93
CA LEU A 3 -21.45 -6.28 -42.29
C LEU A 3 -19.94 -5.93 -42.31
N LYS A 4 -19.53 -4.95 -41.51
CA LYS A 4 -18.12 -4.53 -41.37
C LYS A 4 -17.80 -4.39 -39.89
N LEU A 5 -17.34 -5.47 -39.25
CA LEU A 5 -16.47 -5.43 -38.06
C LEU A 5 -16.09 -6.84 -37.54
N GLU A 6 -16.32 -7.92 -38.28
CA GLU A 6 -15.60 -9.19 -38.04
C GLU A 6 -14.17 -9.08 -38.60
N LEU A 7 -13.38 -8.18 -38.02
CA LEU A 7 -11.93 -8.26 -38.14
C LEU A 7 -11.50 -9.52 -37.39
N ILE A 8 -11.24 -10.54 -38.18
CA ILE A 8 -10.40 -11.71 -37.90
C ILE A 8 -9.33 -11.29 -36.88
N MET A 9 -9.50 -11.69 -35.62
CA MET A 9 -8.41 -11.58 -34.66
C MET A 9 -7.26 -12.43 -35.24
N PRO A 10 -6.06 -11.86 -35.45
CA PRO A 10 -4.95 -12.64 -35.99
C PRO A 10 -4.70 -13.83 -35.06
N VAL A 11 -4.40 -15.00 -35.63
CA VAL A 11 -4.06 -16.21 -34.87
C VAL A 11 -2.94 -15.85 -33.88
N ARG A 12 -3.27 -15.83 -32.59
CA ARG A 12 -2.34 -15.45 -31.51
C ARG A 12 -1.49 -16.66 -31.14
N TYR A 13 -0.29 -16.73 -31.70
CA TYR A 13 0.73 -17.69 -31.32
C TYR A 13 1.31 -17.37 -29.93
N ASP A 14 1.81 -18.40 -29.23
CA ASP A 14 2.53 -18.23 -27.98
C ASP A 14 3.94 -17.70 -28.30
N LEU A 15 4.13 -16.40 -28.10
CA LEU A 15 5.37 -15.70 -28.43
C LEU A 15 6.30 -15.64 -27.21
N ALA A 16 7.63 -15.66 -27.41
CA ALA A 16 8.60 -15.48 -26.33
C ALA A 16 8.70 -14.01 -25.85
N VAL A 17 8.19 -13.07 -26.65
CA VAL A 17 8.28 -11.62 -26.43
C VAL A 17 6.90 -10.96 -26.57
N GLY A 18 6.68 -9.84 -25.87
CA GLY A 18 5.38 -9.16 -25.82
C GLY A 18 4.69 -9.25 -24.45
N LEU A 19 3.47 -8.72 -24.36
CA LEU A 19 2.68 -8.68 -23.11
C LEU A 19 2.10 -10.06 -22.75
N GLU A 20 1.59 -10.80 -23.73
CA GLU A 20 1.07 -12.17 -23.58
C GLU A 20 2.12 -13.20 -23.98
N LYS A 21 3.33 -13.06 -23.42
CA LYS A 21 4.45 -13.92 -23.71
C LYS A 21 4.48 -15.19 -22.85
N GLY A 22 5.13 -16.21 -23.38
CA GLY A 22 5.33 -17.50 -22.73
C GLY A 22 4.23 -18.51 -23.03
N PHE A 23 4.45 -19.75 -22.60
CA PHE A 23 3.52 -20.84 -22.80
C PHE A 23 2.28 -20.67 -21.92
N LYS A 24 1.09 -20.83 -22.50
CA LYS A 24 -0.18 -20.72 -21.78
C LYS A 24 -0.39 -21.93 -20.87
N VAL A 25 0.06 -21.80 -19.62
CA VAL A 25 -0.17 -22.80 -18.57
C VAL A 25 -1.39 -22.42 -17.73
N THR A 26 -2.22 -23.41 -17.39
CA THR A 26 -3.29 -23.26 -16.39
C THR A 26 -2.70 -22.91 -15.03
N LYS A 27 -2.95 -21.69 -14.54
CA LYS A 27 -2.39 -21.21 -13.26
C LYS A 27 -3.08 -21.92 -12.10
N ASN A 28 -2.28 -22.57 -11.25
CA ASN A 28 -2.73 -23.02 -9.93
C ASN A 28 -2.79 -21.82 -8.96
N THR A 29 -3.82 -21.73 -8.14
CA THR A 29 -3.95 -20.72 -7.06
C THR A 29 -3.56 -21.34 -5.72
N PRO A 30 -2.27 -21.32 -5.32
CA PRO A 30 -1.85 -21.88 -4.04
C PRO A 30 -2.35 -21.03 -2.87
N LYS A 31 -2.59 -21.68 -1.72
CA LYS A 31 -2.87 -20.98 -0.47
C LYS A 31 -1.72 -20.01 -0.14
N PRO A 32 -2.02 -18.76 0.27
CA PRO A 32 -0.98 -17.81 0.65
C PRO A 32 -0.17 -18.33 1.84
N ARG A 33 1.15 -18.24 1.73
CA ARG A 33 2.10 -18.59 2.81
C ARG A 33 1.87 -17.70 4.04
N LYS A 34 2.05 -18.26 5.25
CA LYS A 34 1.93 -17.52 6.52
C LYS A 34 2.83 -16.27 6.58
N SER A 35 4.02 -16.31 5.96
CA SER A 35 4.93 -15.15 5.87
C SER A 35 4.30 -13.92 5.23
N ARG A 36 3.33 -14.09 4.30
CA ARG A 36 2.58 -12.99 3.68
C ARG A 36 1.59 -12.31 4.61
N THR A 37 1.28 -12.91 5.76
CA THR A 37 0.37 -12.33 6.78
C THR A 37 1.12 -11.44 7.78
N ARG A 38 2.46 -11.36 7.68
CA ARG A 38 3.27 -10.48 8.54
C ARG A 38 2.85 -9.02 8.29
N GLY A 39 2.62 -8.27 9.36
CA GLY A 39 2.18 -6.86 9.31
C GLY A 39 0.67 -6.66 9.41
N LYS A 40 -0.14 -7.72 9.35
CA LYS A 40 -1.59 -7.61 9.60
C LYS A 40 -1.86 -7.19 11.05
N LEU A 41 -2.76 -6.22 11.23
CA LEU A 41 -3.23 -5.81 12.55
C LEU A 41 -4.26 -6.81 13.08
N TYR A 42 -4.00 -7.39 14.26
CA TYR A 42 -4.91 -8.30 14.95
C TYR A 42 -5.69 -7.59 16.05
N LYS A 43 -6.90 -8.08 16.37
CA LYS A 43 -7.78 -7.49 17.40
C LYS A 43 -7.08 -7.34 18.76
N ARG A 44 -6.42 -8.41 19.24
CA ARG A 44 -5.66 -8.39 20.51
C ARG A 44 -4.54 -7.35 20.47
N THR A 45 -3.72 -7.36 19.42
CA THR A 45 -2.57 -6.46 19.31
C THR A 45 -3.01 -5.00 19.18
N LYS A 46 -4.13 -4.72 18.50
CA LYS A 46 -4.72 -3.39 18.45
C LYS A 46 -5.12 -2.93 19.86
N PHE A 47 -5.91 -3.74 20.57
CA PHE A 47 -6.35 -3.43 21.93
C PHE A 47 -5.19 -3.12 22.87
N THR A 48 -4.14 -3.95 22.89
CA THR A 48 -2.96 -3.69 23.72
C THR A 48 -2.23 -2.41 23.32
N ARG A 49 -2.12 -2.08 22.03
CA ARG A 49 -1.47 -0.84 21.57
C ARG A 49 -2.27 0.40 21.93
N ASP A 50 -3.60 0.33 21.82
CA ASP A 50 -4.50 1.43 22.19
C ASP A 50 -4.39 1.72 23.69
N LEU A 51 -4.46 0.67 24.53
CA LEU A 51 -4.26 0.80 25.99
C LEU A 51 -2.92 1.42 26.37
N VAL A 52 -1.82 0.99 25.75
CA VAL A 52 -0.48 1.55 26.02
C VAL A 52 -0.41 3.02 25.61
N ARG A 53 -1.07 3.40 24.50
CA ARG A 53 -1.06 4.78 24.02
C ARG A 53 -1.86 5.72 24.93
N ASP A 54 -2.94 5.23 25.53
CA ASP A 54 -3.72 5.98 26.50
C ASP A 54 -2.95 6.22 27.81
N ILE A 55 -2.16 5.24 28.25
CA ILE A 55 -1.37 5.34 29.51
C ILE A 55 -0.12 6.21 29.32
N VAL A 56 0.67 5.96 28.27
CA VAL A 56 1.98 6.60 28.06
C VAL A 56 1.84 7.98 27.41
N GLY A 57 0.75 8.19 26.67
CA GLY A 57 0.49 9.43 25.94
C GLY A 57 1.37 9.59 24.70
N PHE A 58 1.58 10.85 24.29
CA PHE A 58 2.28 11.22 23.07
C PHE A 58 3.72 11.67 23.32
N ALA A 59 4.63 11.28 22.44
CA ALA A 59 6.00 11.77 22.46
C ALA A 59 6.04 13.29 22.15
N PRO A 60 7.09 14.02 22.57
CA PRO A 60 7.15 15.48 22.42
C PRO A 60 7.07 15.95 20.96
N TYR A 61 7.58 15.17 20.00
CA TYR A 61 7.45 15.47 18.58
C TYR A 61 6.03 15.25 18.04
N GLU A 62 5.29 14.25 18.56
CA GLU A 62 3.90 13.97 18.18
C GLU A 62 2.97 15.08 18.70
N ARG A 63 3.21 15.57 19.92
CA ARG A 63 2.48 16.72 20.49
C ARG A 63 2.66 17.98 19.63
N ARG A 64 3.90 18.30 19.26
CA ARG A 64 4.20 19.45 18.37
C ARG A 64 3.60 19.29 16.98
N LEU A 65 3.54 18.07 16.44
CA LEU A 65 2.86 17.81 15.17
C LEU A 65 1.35 18.06 15.29
N MET A 66 0.72 17.59 16.37
CA MET A 66 -0.69 17.81 16.63
C MET A 66 -1.03 19.30 16.77
N GLU A 67 -0.17 20.08 17.43
CA GLU A 67 -0.32 21.55 17.50
C GLU A 67 -0.23 22.22 16.12
N LEU A 68 0.73 21.82 15.28
CA LEU A 68 0.86 22.36 13.93
C LEU A 68 -0.35 22.01 13.04
N LEU A 69 -0.92 20.82 13.21
CA LEU A 69 -2.12 20.37 12.51
C LEU A 69 -3.38 21.11 12.99
N LYS A 70 -3.48 21.46 14.28
CA LYS A 70 -4.58 22.29 14.82
C LYS A 70 -4.62 23.69 14.20
N ILE A 71 -3.47 24.24 13.83
CA ILE A 71 -3.34 25.56 13.18
C ILE A 71 -3.41 25.41 11.63
N SER A 72 -3.76 24.22 11.11
CA SER A 72 -3.84 23.91 9.68
C SER A 72 -2.54 24.20 8.89
N ARG A 73 -1.37 24.06 9.54
CA ARG A 73 -0.06 24.28 8.91
C ARG A 73 0.56 22.98 8.41
N ASP A 74 -0.15 22.28 7.53
CA ASP A 74 0.18 20.90 7.11
C ASP A 74 1.55 20.80 6.43
N LYS A 75 1.91 21.75 5.57
CA LYS A 75 3.23 21.78 4.91
C LYS A 75 4.37 21.91 5.91
N ARG A 76 4.16 22.64 7.01
CA ARG A 76 5.16 22.79 8.08
C ARG A 76 5.21 21.54 8.97
N ALA A 77 4.05 20.94 9.26
CA ALA A 77 3.96 19.66 9.97
C ALA A 77 4.71 18.55 9.21
N LEU A 78 4.49 18.41 7.91
CA LEU A 78 5.18 17.43 7.06
C LEU A 78 6.69 17.66 7.00
N LYS A 79 7.15 18.91 6.87
CA LYS A 79 8.59 19.24 6.93
C LYS A 79 9.19 18.86 8.29
N PHE A 80 8.48 19.11 9.38
CA PHE A 80 8.94 18.76 10.71
C PHE A 80 8.97 17.25 10.96
N ALA A 81 7.94 16.52 10.53
CA ALA A 81 7.88 15.06 10.61
C ALA A 81 9.01 14.42 9.80
N LYS A 82 9.24 14.90 8.58
CA LYS A 82 10.33 14.43 7.71
C LYS A 82 11.71 14.62 8.33
N ALA A 83 11.95 15.75 9.00
CA ALA A 83 13.22 16.02 9.67
C ALA A 83 13.48 15.13 10.90
N ARG A 84 12.45 14.49 11.46
CA ARG A 84 12.56 13.69 12.69
C ARG A 84 12.50 12.18 12.45
N VAL A 85 11.62 11.71 11.57
CA VAL A 85 11.37 10.27 11.34
C VAL A 85 12.15 9.74 10.13
N SER A 86 12.79 10.61 9.35
CA SER A 86 13.75 10.31 8.26
C SER A 86 13.25 9.45 7.09
N TYR A 87 12.11 8.75 7.18
CA TYR A 87 11.56 7.92 6.10
C TYR A 87 10.63 8.72 5.17
N LEU A 88 11.07 8.92 3.92
CA LEU A 88 10.36 9.65 2.85
C LEU A 88 9.15 8.88 2.27
N SER A 89 9.08 7.57 2.47
CA SER A 89 8.04 6.69 1.89
C SER A 89 6.66 6.83 2.51
N ILE A 90 6.51 7.56 3.62
CA ILE A 90 5.24 7.80 4.31
C ILE A 90 4.49 9.02 3.73
N ILE A 91 5.14 9.83 2.88
CA ILE A 91 4.62 11.15 2.42
C ILE A 91 4.40 11.21 0.88
N ARG A 92 4.44 10.08 0.17
CA ARG A 92 4.15 10.03 -1.28
C ARG A 92 2.82 9.34 -1.55
#